data_AF-A0A518AIA1-F1
#
_entry.id   AF-A0A518AIA1-F1
#
_cell.length_a   1.000
_cell.length_b   1.000
_cell.length_c   1.000
_cell.angle_alpha   90.00
_cell.angle_beta   90.00
_cell.angle_gamma   90.00
#
_symmetry.space_group_name_H-M   'P 1'
#
loop_
_entity.id
_entity.type
_entity.pdbx_description
1 polymer ?
#
loop_
_entity_poly.entity_id
_entity_poly.type
_entity_poly.pdbx_seq_one_letter_code
_entity_poly.pdbx_strand_id
1 'polypeptide(L)'
;MSEYELPPPNVMHRPARGPRFSTLSLLLLLTITSLVLAAYFSLGRLFGMSTRDILDSGIGQFLYYIPALLVWTIGLVLAISRRHEDRQRSTLLILAFGGLIATALAVHLAQMIMIFYVSNQGAGSLSFYFMILSACSVLLNALWWILILVALFGGSRPPELPPVRRSMPEPDDTYFDDIN
;
A
#
# COMPACT_ATOMS: atom_id res chain seq x y z
N MET A 1 -41.98 34.37 27.87
CA MET A 1 -41.09 33.46 28.62
C MET A 1 -40.20 32.79 27.59
N SER A 2 -38.90 33.09 27.61
CA SER A 2 -37.94 32.55 26.64
C SER A 2 -37.49 31.19 27.14
N GLU A 3 -37.84 30.12 26.42
CA GLU A 3 -37.29 28.79 26.65
C GLU A 3 -35.78 28.84 26.43
N TYR A 4 -35.03 28.52 27.47
CA TYR A 4 -33.60 28.34 27.38
C TYR A 4 -33.35 26.98 26.72
N GLU A 5 -33.15 26.97 25.40
CA GLU A 5 -32.62 25.81 24.68
C GLU A 5 -31.25 25.45 25.28
N LEU A 6 -31.21 24.35 26.02
CA LEU A 6 -29.98 23.77 26.53
C LEU A 6 -29.08 23.42 25.33
N PRO A 7 -27.80 23.84 25.33
CA PRO A 7 -26.88 23.48 24.27
C PRO A 7 -26.77 21.96 24.21
N PRO A 8 -26.75 21.37 22.99
CA PRO A 8 -26.72 19.92 22.84
C PRO A 8 -25.52 19.34 23.60
N PRO A 9 -25.71 18.18 24.26
CA PRO A 9 -24.69 17.57 25.09
C PRO A 9 -23.41 17.44 24.28
N ASN A 10 -22.37 18.10 24.79
CA ASN A 10 -21.04 18.19 24.22
C ASN A 10 -20.62 16.80 23.73
N VAL A 11 -20.68 16.58 22.42
CA VAL A 11 -20.33 15.32 21.78
C VAL A 11 -18.85 15.18 22.05
N MET A 12 -18.50 14.44 23.11
CA MET A 12 -17.12 14.12 23.45
C MET A 12 -16.48 13.55 22.18
N HIS A 13 -15.72 14.39 21.49
CA HIS A 13 -14.88 14.00 20.38
C HIS A 13 -13.95 12.93 20.94
N ARG A 14 -14.30 11.66 20.71
CA ARG A 14 -13.39 10.55 20.98
C ARG A 14 -12.10 10.94 20.26
N PRO A 15 -10.98 11.11 20.98
CA PRO A 15 -9.73 11.46 20.34
C PRO A 15 -9.52 10.39 19.28
N ALA A 16 -9.46 10.83 18.02
CA ALA A 16 -9.12 9.97 16.90
C ALA A 16 -7.85 9.25 17.34
N ARG A 17 -7.95 7.95 17.62
CA ARG A 17 -6.78 7.18 18.05
C ARG A 17 -5.81 7.29 16.91
N GLY A 18 -4.81 8.15 17.07
CA GLY A 18 -3.75 8.34 16.10
C GLY A 18 -3.16 6.98 15.75
N PRO A 19 -2.56 6.83 14.57
CA PRO A 19 -2.00 5.57 14.12
C PRO A 19 -1.02 5.06 15.19
N ARG A 20 -1.45 4.08 15.97
CA ARG A 20 -0.58 3.43 16.96
C ARG A 20 0.35 2.57 16.13
N PHE A 21 1.59 3.04 15.96
CA PHE A 21 2.68 2.22 15.45
C PHE A 21 2.83 1.04 16.42
N SER A 22 2.19 -0.06 16.06
CA SER A 22 2.17 -1.27 16.87
C SER A 22 3.53 -1.96 16.74
N THR A 23 4.03 -2.53 17.83
CA THR A 23 5.22 -3.41 17.80
C THR A 23 5.05 -4.52 16.76
N LEU A 24 3.81 -4.96 16.51
CA LEU A 24 3.48 -5.89 15.44
C LEU A 24 3.83 -5.35 14.05
N SER A 25 3.60 -4.07 13.77
CA SER A 25 3.92 -3.45 12.47
C SER A 25 5.44 -3.39 12.23
N LEU A 26 6.21 -3.09 13.29
CA LEU A 26 7.67 -3.13 13.24
C LEU A 26 8.17 -4.56 12.98
N LEU A 27 7.63 -5.55 13.71
CA LEU A 27 7.96 -6.95 13.47
C LEU A 27 7.62 -7.37 12.04
N LEU A 28 6.44 -7.01 11.53
CA LEU A 28 6.00 -7.33 10.17
C LEU A 28 6.94 -6.73 9.13
N LEU A 29 7.33 -5.47 9.30
CA LEU A 29 8.27 -4.79 8.41
C LEU A 29 9.64 -5.50 8.42
N LEU A 30 10.16 -5.82 9.60
CA LEU A 30 11.44 -6.50 9.76
C LEU A 30 11.40 -7.92 9.18
N THR A 31 10.31 -8.66 9.38
CA THR A 31 10.11 -10.00 8.82
C THR A 31 9.99 -9.97 7.30
N ILE A 32 9.22 -9.04 6.73
CA ILE A 32 9.08 -8.91 5.27
C ILE A 32 10.42 -8.55 4.64
N THR A 33 11.11 -7.53 5.17
CA THR A 33 12.42 -7.13 4.65
C THR A 33 13.43 -8.28 4.76
N SER A 34 13.48 -8.97 5.89
CA SER A 34 14.35 -10.14 6.08
C SER A 34 14.01 -11.27 5.11
N LEU A 35 12.72 -11.56 4.88
CA LEU A 35 12.27 -12.57 3.94
C LEU A 35 12.65 -12.23 2.49
N VAL A 36 12.50 -10.96 2.10
CA VAL A 36 12.89 -10.43 0.79
C VAL A 36 14.39 -10.59 0.56
N LEU A 37 15.22 -10.20 1.54
CA LEU A 37 16.67 -10.42 1.47
C LEU A 37 17.00 -11.92 1.42
N ALA A 38 16.39 -12.72 2.29
CA ALA A 38 16.65 -14.16 2.35
C ALA A 38 16.30 -14.85 1.02
N ALA A 39 15.18 -14.50 0.39
CA ALA A 39 14.79 -15.00 -0.92
C ALA A 39 15.82 -14.61 -1.99
N TYR A 40 16.24 -13.34 -2.01
CA TYR A 40 17.26 -12.84 -2.94
C TYR A 40 18.59 -13.61 -2.83
N PHE A 41 19.12 -13.77 -1.61
CA PHE A 41 20.35 -14.53 -1.37
C PHE A 41 20.19 -16.03 -1.70
N SER A 42 19.04 -16.62 -1.36
CA SER A 42 18.77 -18.04 -1.63
C SER A 42 18.71 -18.32 -3.13
N LEU A 43 18.04 -17.46 -3.89
CA LEU A 43 17.99 -17.53 -5.35
C LEU A 43 19.38 -17.40 -5.96
N GLY A 44 20.20 -16.42 -5.54
CA GLY A 44 21.56 -16.30 -6.07
C GLY A 44 22.42 -17.52 -5.81
N ARG A 45 22.27 -18.15 -4.64
CA ARG A 45 22.94 -19.41 -4.34
C ARG A 45 22.45 -20.58 -5.19
N LEU A 46 21.15 -20.65 -5.52
CA LEU A 46 20.61 -21.68 -6.42
C LEU A 46 21.22 -21.59 -7.83
N PHE A 47 21.64 -20.40 -8.27
CA PHE A 47 22.34 -20.19 -9.54
C PHE A 47 23.87 -20.38 -9.43
N GLY A 48 24.38 -20.88 -8.30
CA GLY A 48 25.81 -21.15 -8.11
C GLY A 48 26.68 -19.92 -7.87
N MET A 49 26.07 -18.75 -7.61
CA MET A 49 26.84 -17.55 -7.29
C MET A 49 27.39 -17.60 -5.87
N SER A 50 28.63 -17.13 -5.68
CA SER A 50 29.17 -16.94 -4.34
C SER A 50 28.48 -15.75 -3.66
N THR A 51 28.44 -15.75 -2.32
CA THR A 51 27.89 -14.62 -1.56
C THR A 51 28.62 -13.30 -1.86
N ARG A 52 29.91 -13.36 -2.22
CA ARG A 52 30.68 -12.18 -2.62
C ARG A 52 30.21 -11.64 -3.96
N ASP A 53 30.00 -12.50 -4.97
CA ASP A 53 29.53 -12.06 -6.29
C ASP A 53 28.14 -11.41 -6.21
N ILE A 54 27.25 -11.96 -5.37
CA ILE A 54 25.92 -11.40 -5.10
C ILE A 54 26.03 -10.01 -4.45
N LEU A 55 26.95 -9.85 -3.50
CA LEU A 55 27.19 -8.57 -2.83
C LEU A 55 27.81 -7.56 -3.80
N ASP A 56 28.89 -7.90 -4.49
CA ASP A 56 29.63 -6.97 -5.36
C ASP A 56 28.78 -6.52 -6.56
N SER A 57 28.01 -7.44 -7.15
CA SER A 57 27.10 -7.12 -8.26
C SER A 57 25.83 -6.42 -7.79
N GLY A 58 25.39 -6.71 -6.56
CA GLY A 58 24.08 -6.33 -6.06
C GLY A 58 24.06 -5.09 -5.18
N ILE A 59 25.12 -4.75 -4.44
CA ILE A 59 25.06 -3.74 -3.37
C ILE A 59 24.71 -2.36 -3.90
N GLY A 60 25.30 -1.94 -5.01
CA GLY A 60 25.07 -0.61 -5.59
C GLY A 60 23.63 -0.46 -6.06
N GLN A 61 23.11 -1.51 -6.71
CA GLN A 61 21.72 -1.55 -7.13
C GLN A 61 20.78 -1.62 -5.92
N PHE A 62 21.07 -2.47 -4.94
CA PHE A 62 20.25 -2.66 -3.76
C PHE A 62 20.10 -1.35 -2.98
N LEU A 63 21.19 -0.62 -2.75
CA LEU A 63 21.18 0.68 -2.08
C LEU A 63 20.27 1.70 -2.79
N TYR A 64 20.24 1.69 -4.12
CA TYR A 64 19.35 2.56 -4.90
C TYR A 64 17.86 2.21 -4.71
N TYR A 65 17.53 0.92 -4.55
CA TYR A 65 16.15 0.46 -4.39
C TYR A 65 15.66 0.44 -2.94
N ILE A 66 16.53 0.54 -1.93
CA ILE A 66 16.14 0.54 -0.50
C ILE A 66 15.03 1.57 -0.20
N PRO A 67 15.12 2.85 -0.62
CA PRO A 67 14.08 3.82 -0.32
C PRO A 67 12.72 3.42 -0.89
N ALA A 68 12.70 2.92 -2.13
CA ALA A 68 11.49 2.45 -2.79
C ALA A 68 10.90 1.22 -2.08
N LEU A 69 11.75 0.23 -1.77
CA LEU A 69 11.35 -0.97 -1.03
C LEU A 69 10.79 -0.63 0.36
N LEU A 70 11.38 0.33 1.06
CA LEU A 70 10.87 0.80 2.36
C LEU A 70 9.48 1.42 2.20
N VAL A 71 9.30 2.32 1.23
CA VAL A 71 7.99 2.94 0.97
C VAL A 71 6.94 1.89 0.61
N TRP A 72 7.27 0.93 -0.26
CA TRP A 72 6.34 -0.13 -0.65
C TRP A 72 6.02 -1.08 0.50
N THR A 73 7.01 -1.42 1.33
CA THR A 73 6.80 -2.28 2.51
C THR A 73 5.93 -1.58 3.54
N ILE A 74 6.17 -0.29 3.82
CA ILE A 74 5.32 0.51 4.71
C ILE A 74 3.90 0.59 4.14
N GLY A 75 3.76 0.87 2.84
CA GLY A 75 2.47 0.88 2.14
C GLY A 75 1.71 -0.44 2.27
N LEU A 76 2.41 -1.57 2.10
CA LEU A 76 1.87 -2.91 2.27
C LEU A 76 1.41 -3.17 3.70
N VAL A 77 2.21 -2.83 4.71
CA VAL A 77 1.85 -3.00 6.12
C VAL A 77 0.62 -2.16 6.48
N LEU A 78 0.56 -0.91 6.01
CA LEU A 78 -0.59 -0.04 6.21
C LEU A 78 -1.83 -0.62 5.53
N ALA A 79 -1.71 -1.12 4.29
CA ALA A 79 -2.80 -1.75 3.57
C ALA A 79 -3.34 -2.97 4.32
N ILE A 80 -2.47 -3.83 4.86
CA ILE A 80 -2.85 -4.99 5.68
C ILE A 80 -3.56 -4.54 6.96
N SER A 81 -3.04 -3.54 7.66
CA SER A 81 -3.64 -3.07 8.92
C SER A 81 -5.04 -2.49 8.74
N ARG A 82 -5.32 -1.85 7.59
CA ARG A 82 -6.63 -1.25 7.27
C ARG A 82 -7.63 -2.22 6.64
N ARG A 83 -7.30 -3.51 6.54
CA ARG A 83 -8.15 -4.52 5.88
C ARG A 83 -9.53 -4.68 6.52
N HIS A 84 -9.65 -4.37 7.81
CA HIS A 84 -10.92 -4.45 8.53
C HIS A 84 -11.89 -3.30 8.21
N GLU A 85 -11.39 -2.15 7.75
CA GLU A 85 -12.22 -0.97 7.46
C GLU A 85 -12.81 -1.02 6.05
N ASP A 86 -11.99 -1.34 5.04
CA ASP A 86 -12.41 -1.49 3.65
C ASP A 86 -11.62 -2.63 2.99
N ARG A 87 -12.25 -3.82 2.95
CA ARG A 87 -11.63 -5.04 2.42
C ARG A 87 -11.26 -4.91 0.95
N GLN A 88 -12.04 -4.19 0.14
CA GLN A 88 -11.83 -4.11 -1.30
C GLN A 88 -10.63 -3.21 -1.61
N ARG A 89 -10.59 -2.00 -1.04
CA ARG A 89 -9.45 -1.08 -1.23
C ARG A 89 -8.16 -1.63 -0.63
N SER A 90 -8.24 -2.22 0.56
CA SER A 90 -7.09 -2.85 1.20
C SER A 90 -6.53 -3.99 0.35
N THR A 91 -7.38 -4.84 -0.23
CA THR A 91 -6.91 -5.95 -1.09
C THR A 91 -6.22 -5.44 -2.35
N LEU A 92 -6.75 -4.39 -2.99
CA LEU A 92 -6.11 -3.76 -4.14
C LEU A 92 -4.74 -3.17 -3.78
N LEU A 93 -4.62 -2.47 -2.65
CA LEU A 93 -3.35 -1.92 -2.19
C LEU A 93 -2.35 -3.02 -1.82
N ILE A 94 -2.79 -4.09 -1.17
CA ILE A 94 -1.95 -5.26 -0.85
C ILE A 94 -1.41 -5.88 -2.14
N LEU A 95 -2.26 -6.09 -3.14
CA LEU A 95 -1.85 -6.62 -4.44
C LEU A 95 -0.90 -5.67 -5.15
N ALA A 96 -1.15 -4.36 -5.11
CA ALA A 96 -0.31 -3.40 -5.82
C ALA A 96 1.07 -3.25 -5.18
N PHE A 97 1.16 -3.06 -3.86
CA PHE A 97 2.46 -2.99 -3.17
C PHE A 97 3.20 -4.33 -3.18
N GLY A 98 2.50 -5.44 -2.99
CA GLY A 98 3.07 -6.77 -3.14
C GLY A 98 3.60 -7.02 -4.55
N GLY A 99 2.84 -6.59 -5.57
CA GLY A 99 3.23 -6.65 -6.97
C GLY A 99 4.46 -5.81 -7.30
N LEU A 100 4.57 -4.60 -6.75
CA LEU A 100 5.77 -3.75 -6.89
C LEU A 100 7.01 -4.43 -6.32
N ILE A 101 6.93 -4.97 -5.10
CA ILE A 101 8.04 -5.69 -4.46
C ILE A 101 8.42 -6.93 -5.27
N ALA A 102 7.43 -7.73 -5.68
CA ALA A 102 7.66 -8.93 -6.49
C ALA A 102 8.29 -8.61 -7.85
N THR A 103 7.83 -7.55 -8.52
CA THR A 103 8.37 -7.10 -9.81
C THR A 103 9.81 -6.64 -9.65
N ALA A 104 10.13 -5.84 -8.62
CA ALA A 104 11.48 -5.38 -8.36
C ALA A 104 12.44 -6.55 -8.09
N LEU A 105 12.00 -7.53 -7.28
CA LEU A 105 12.76 -8.75 -7.04
C LEU A 105 12.99 -9.57 -8.32
N ALA A 106 11.95 -9.75 -9.13
CA ALA A 106 12.04 -10.50 -10.38
C ALA A 106 12.99 -9.82 -11.39
N VAL A 107 12.95 -8.49 -11.48
CA VAL A 107 13.84 -7.73 -12.36
C VAL A 107 15.29 -7.84 -11.89
N HIS A 108 15.57 -7.67 -10.59
CA HIS A 108 16.93 -7.86 -10.08
C HIS A 108 17.43 -9.28 -10.28
N LEU A 109 16.58 -10.28 -10.05
CA LEU A 109 16.93 -11.67 -10.30
C LEU A 109 17.27 -11.90 -11.79
N ALA A 110 16.44 -11.38 -12.70
CA ALA A 110 16.68 -11.48 -14.13
C ALA A 110 17.99 -10.78 -14.56
N GLN A 111 18.28 -9.59 -14.00
CA GLN A 111 19.53 -8.88 -14.24
C GLN A 111 20.74 -9.70 -13.75
N MET A 112 20.65 -10.26 -12.53
CA MET A 112 21.70 -11.06 -11.94
C MET A 112 21.99 -12.33 -12.77
N ILE A 113 20.94 -13.02 -13.23
CA ILE A 113 21.05 -14.19 -14.12
C ILE A 113 21.67 -13.78 -15.47
N MET A 114 21.25 -12.66 -16.07
CA MET A 114 21.83 -12.19 -17.32
C MET A 114 23.32 -11.87 -17.20
N ILE A 115 23.73 -11.18 -16.12
CA ILE A 115 25.14 -10.86 -15.87
C ILE A 115 25.96 -12.15 -15.80
N PHE A 116 25.47 -13.17 -15.09
CA PHE A 116 26.11 -14.48 -15.00
C PHE A 116 26.20 -15.23 -16.33
N TYR A 117 25.14 -15.22 -17.11
CA TYR A 117 25.15 -15.88 -18.42
C TYR A 117 26.14 -15.21 -19.36
N VAL A 118 26.26 -13.89 -19.29
CA VAL A 118 27.10 -13.14 -20.23
C VAL A 118 28.57 -13.16 -19.84
N SER A 119 28.89 -13.19 -18.54
CA SER A 119 30.26 -13.49 -18.12
C SER A 119 30.76 -14.83 -18.67
N ASN A 120 29.85 -15.75 -19.02
CA ASN A 120 30.17 -17.06 -19.57
C ASN A 120 30.06 -17.17 -21.12
N GLN A 121 29.25 -16.35 -21.82
CA GLN A 121 28.98 -16.52 -23.26
C GLN A 121 29.31 -15.31 -24.17
N GLY A 122 29.77 -14.17 -23.62
CA GLY A 122 30.21 -13.02 -24.40
C GLY A 122 29.17 -11.90 -24.57
N ALA A 123 29.65 -10.65 -24.72
CA ALA A 123 28.89 -9.43 -24.43
C ALA A 123 27.96 -8.87 -25.53
N GLY A 124 27.92 -9.49 -26.71
CA GLY A 124 27.39 -8.86 -27.93
C GLY A 124 25.89 -8.50 -27.94
N SER A 125 25.06 -9.15 -27.12
CA SER A 125 23.59 -8.99 -27.14
C SER A 125 22.98 -8.37 -25.88
N LEU A 126 23.79 -8.05 -24.87
CA LEU A 126 23.32 -7.67 -23.52
C LEU A 126 22.43 -6.43 -23.49
N SER A 127 22.80 -5.40 -24.25
CA SER A 127 22.13 -4.10 -24.19
C SER A 127 20.65 -4.21 -24.58
N PHE A 128 20.34 -5.05 -25.56
CA PHE A 128 18.96 -5.27 -26.01
C PHE A 128 18.10 -5.98 -24.95
N TYR A 129 18.66 -6.99 -24.27
CA TYR A 129 17.95 -7.69 -23.20
C TYR A 129 17.72 -6.79 -21.97
N PHE A 130 18.71 -6.00 -21.57
CA PHE A 130 18.53 -5.01 -20.51
C PHE A 130 17.49 -3.96 -20.89
N MET A 131 17.46 -3.53 -22.15
CA MET A 131 16.45 -2.59 -22.65
C MET A 131 15.04 -3.17 -22.55
N ILE A 132 14.82 -4.40 -23.04
CA ILE A 132 13.52 -5.09 -22.95
C ILE A 132 13.11 -5.27 -21.49
N LEU A 133 14.01 -5.78 -20.65
CA LEU A 133 13.72 -6.02 -19.23
C LEU A 133 13.36 -4.72 -18.52
N SER A 134 14.06 -3.63 -18.82
CA SER A 134 13.78 -2.30 -18.26
C SER A 134 12.44 -1.76 -18.76
N ALA A 135 12.13 -1.89 -20.05
CA ALA A 135 10.84 -1.47 -20.60
C ALA A 135 9.67 -2.25 -19.96
N CYS A 136 9.79 -3.57 -19.83
CA CYS A 136 8.81 -4.40 -19.13
C CYS A 136 8.67 -3.98 -17.65
N SER A 137 9.78 -3.71 -16.96
CA SER A 137 9.79 -3.24 -15.58
C SER A 137 9.04 -1.92 -15.42
N VAL A 138 9.31 -0.94 -16.29
CA VAL A 138 8.66 0.38 -16.26
C VAL A 138 7.16 0.25 -16.52
N LEU A 139 6.75 -0.58 -17.50
CA LEU A 139 5.33 -0.83 -17.79
C LEU A 139 4.60 -1.49 -16.61
N LEU A 140 5.20 -2.53 -16.02
CA LEU A 140 4.63 -3.19 -14.83
C LEU A 140 4.53 -2.21 -13.65
N ASN A 141 5.58 -1.41 -13.42
CA ASN A 141 5.58 -0.40 -12.37
C ASN A 141 4.45 0.63 -12.59
N ALA A 142 4.26 1.10 -13.82
CA ALA A 142 3.16 1.98 -14.17
C ALA A 142 1.79 1.34 -13.90
N LEU A 143 1.59 0.07 -14.28
CA LEU A 143 0.36 -0.67 -13.99
C LEU A 143 0.07 -0.77 -12.49
N TRP A 144 1.09 -1.05 -11.68
CA TRP A 144 0.93 -1.11 -10.23
C TRP A 144 0.62 0.26 -9.61
N TRP A 145 1.23 1.34 -10.10
CA TRP A 145 0.88 2.70 -9.67
C TRP A 145 -0.54 3.07 -10.05
N ILE A 146 -1.00 2.69 -11.25
CA ILE A 146 -2.41 2.87 -11.65
C ILE A 146 -3.32 2.14 -10.67
N LEU A 147 -3.00 0.90 -10.28
CA LEU A 147 -3.78 0.16 -9.27
C LEU A 147 -3.78 0.85 -7.90
N ILE A 148 -2.66 1.43 -7.46
CA ILE A 148 -2.60 2.25 -6.23
C ILE A 148 -3.54 3.46 -6.35
N LEU A 149 -3.47 4.19 -7.46
CA LEU A 149 -4.33 5.36 -7.69
C LEU A 149 -5.81 4.97 -7.73
N VAL A 150 -6.16 3.89 -8.42
CA VAL A 150 -7.54 3.36 -8.45
C VAL A 150 -7.99 2.94 -7.05
N ALA A 151 -7.13 2.33 -6.25
CA ALA A 151 -7.49 1.93 -4.89
C ALA A 151 -7.67 3.13 -3.94
N LEU A 152 -6.86 4.19 -4.11
CA LEU A 152 -6.93 5.40 -3.29
C LEU A 152 -8.10 6.30 -3.68
N PHE A 153 -8.35 6.47 -4.99
CA PHE A 153 -9.28 7.47 -5.51
C PHE A 153 -10.57 6.88 -6.11
N GLY A 154 -10.57 5.60 -6.50
CA GLY A 154 -11.72 4.98 -7.16
C GLY A 154 -12.91 4.67 -6.23
N GLY A 155 -12.75 4.89 -4.92
CA GLY A 155 -13.73 4.46 -3.92
C GLY A 155 -14.62 5.55 -3.35
N SER A 156 -14.55 6.81 -3.79
CA SER A 156 -15.30 7.95 -3.22
C SER A 156 -16.80 7.65 -3.04
N ARG A 157 -17.17 7.02 -1.91
CA ARG A 157 -18.53 7.07 -1.38
C ARG A 157 -18.72 8.54 -1.01
N PRO A 158 -19.67 9.25 -1.63
CA PRO A 158 -19.99 10.59 -1.19
C PRO A 158 -20.28 10.54 0.32
N PRO A 159 -19.87 11.56 1.09
CA PRO A 159 -20.20 11.61 2.51
C PRO A 159 -21.71 11.39 2.63
N GLU A 160 -22.11 10.33 3.32
CA GLU A 160 -23.51 10.12 3.68
C GLU A 160 -23.92 11.38 4.44
N LEU A 161 -24.68 12.25 3.77
CA LEU A 161 -25.29 13.40 4.40
C LEU A 161 -26.02 12.87 5.64
N PRO A 162 -25.78 13.45 6.83
CA PRO A 162 -26.46 13.00 8.04
C PRO A 162 -27.95 12.97 7.74
N PRO A 163 -28.67 11.89 8.14
CA PRO A 163 -30.08 11.78 7.84
C PRO A 163 -30.75 13.04 8.34
N VAL A 164 -31.32 13.83 7.43
CA VAL A 164 -32.12 14.99 7.76
C VAL A 164 -33.24 14.43 8.63
N ARG A 165 -33.10 14.56 9.96
CA ARG A 165 -34.21 14.39 10.88
C ARG A 165 -35.24 15.39 10.36
N ARG A 166 -36.23 14.91 9.61
CA ARG A 166 -37.48 15.64 9.46
C ARG A 166 -37.98 15.78 10.87
N SER A 167 -37.71 16.93 11.49
CA SER A 167 -38.51 17.44 12.59
C SER A 167 -39.92 17.51 12.02
N MET A 168 -40.65 16.41 12.17
CA MET A 168 -42.07 16.37 11.92
C MET A 168 -42.63 17.45 12.84
N PRO A 169 -43.31 18.49 12.30
CA PRO A 169 -43.96 19.47 13.15
C PRO A 169 -44.86 18.68 14.09
N GLU A 170 -44.60 18.82 15.37
CA GLU A 170 -45.47 18.31 16.41
C GLU A 170 -46.88 18.85 16.09
N PRO A 171 -47.90 17.99 15.95
CA PRO A 171 -49.25 18.48 15.73
C PRO A 171 -49.60 19.37 16.92
N ASP A 172 -49.83 20.63 16.63
CA ASP A 172 -50.20 21.63 17.60
C ASP A 172 -51.61 21.27 18.11
N ASP A 173 -51.67 20.60 19.26
CA ASP A 173 -52.90 20.15 19.91
C ASP A 173 -53.77 21.32 20.41
N THR A 174 -53.37 22.57 20.14
CA THR A 174 -54.09 23.79 20.57
C THR A 174 -55.28 24.18 19.70
N TYR A 175 -55.62 23.42 18.64
CA TYR A 175 -56.67 23.83 17.69
C TYR A 175 -58.12 23.51 18.11
N PHE A 176 -58.37 22.88 19.27
CA PHE A 176 -59.73 22.40 19.62
C PHE A 176 -60.47 23.13 20.75
N ASP A 177 -59.91 24.17 21.35
CA ASP A 177 -60.57 24.83 22.50
C ASP A 177 -61.45 26.06 22.16
N ASP A 178 -61.52 26.50 20.90
CA ASP A 178 -62.22 27.75 20.51
C ASP A 178 -63.55 27.57 19.76
N ILE A 179 -64.28 26.46 19.96
CA ILE A 179 -65.66 26.33 19.44
C ILE A 179 -66.63 26.11 20.60
N ASN A 180 -67.09 27.23 21.17
CA ASN A 180 -68.25 27.30 22.06
C ASN A 180 -69.18 28.44 21.61
#